data_AF-A0A7D9IZ59-F1
#
_entry.id   AF-A0A7D9IZ59-F1
#
_cell.length_a   1.000
_cell.length_b   1.000
_cell.length_c   1.000
_cell.angle_alpha   90.00
_cell.angle_beta   90.00
_cell.angle_gamma   90.00
#
_symmetry.space_group_name_H-M   'P 1'
#
loop_
_entity.id
_entity.type
_entity.pdbx_description
1 polymer ?
#
loop_
_entity_poly.entity_id
_entity_poly.type
_entity_poly.pdbx_seq_one_letter_code
_entity_poly.pdbx_strand_id
1 'polypeptide(L)'
;MATAKLRKENQALRSEITALEERLDKITNEVSKKKDSMADSLTGQEVNHATNRSEAADKTKSIEFISAQYDDIIVFKNNVIQDLKDMKKQVSMISKKCEAITTSVEPMEDYSYQYNLKIVGMPQQCENESAENTTKLCLNLFAAIGAEVTEQDIDISHRVLARRQSNRPSAIICKFVRRLAKERVLALRKKTSNVQPQQLGFSSEVQLNYLSIYEHLPPRLQELLFEANKYKRENNFKFCWVRNKAICLRKSEGDVVIKLTKREDLAQLLSQEQSS
;
A
#
# COMPACT_ATOMS: atom_id res chain seq x y z
N MET A 1 6.79 -18.22 1.56
CA MET A 1 8.23 -18.03 1.29
C MET A 1 8.80 -16.74 1.88
N ALA A 2 8.18 -15.57 1.70
CA ALA A 2 8.72 -14.28 2.20
C ALA A 2 8.85 -14.18 3.74
N THR A 3 7.89 -14.72 4.50
CA THR A 3 7.89 -14.69 5.98
C THR A 3 9.00 -15.56 6.59
N ALA A 4 9.30 -16.71 5.99
CA ALA A 4 10.41 -17.57 6.41
C ALA A 4 11.77 -16.91 6.15
N LYS A 5 11.90 -16.17 5.04
CA LYS A 5 13.10 -15.39 4.70
C LYS A 5 13.35 -14.28 5.72
N LEU A 6 12.32 -13.47 6.03
CA LEU A 6 12.38 -12.42 7.05
C LEU A 6 12.69 -12.94 8.46
N ARG A 7 12.17 -14.12 8.82
CA ARG A 7 12.44 -14.74 10.12
C ARG A 7 13.90 -15.21 10.23
N LYS A 8 14.44 -15.77 9.15
CA LYS A 8 15.85 -16.19 9.06
C LYS A 8 16.80 -14.98 9.12
N GLU A 9 16.44 -13.88 8.47
CA GLU A 9 17.20 -12.63 8.48
C GLU A 9 17.16 -11.94 9.85
N ASN A 10 16.00 -11.89 10.52
CA ASN A 10 15.92 -11.42 11.90
C ASN A 10 16.71 -12.28 12.89
N GLN A 11 16.75 -13.60 12.67
CA GLN A 11 17.54 -14.49 13.51
C GLN A 11 19.04 -14.27 13.30
N ALA A 12 19.48 -14.02 12.06
CA ALA A 12 20.87 -13.67 11.75
C ALA A 12 21.28 -12.33 12.39
N LEU A 13 20.43 -11.31 12.30
CA LEU A 13 20.69 -10.01 12.95
C LEU A 13 20.77 -10.14 14.47
N ARG A 14 19.92 -10.97 15.09
CA ARG A 14 20.00 -11.24 16.54
C ARG A 14 21.32 -11.91 16.93
N SER A 15 21.78 -12.89 16.15
CA SER A 15 23.08 -13.52 16.42
C SER A 15 24.24 -12.55 16.26
N GLU A 16 24.16 -11.61 15.31
CA GLU A 16 25.20 -10.62 15.09
C GLU A 16 25.24 -9.57 16.21
N ILE A 17 24.07 -9.14 16.72
CA ILE A 17 23.97 -8.26 17.89
C ILE A 17 24.59 -8.94 19.12
N THR A 18 24.25 -10.20 19.39
CA THR A 18 24.83 -10.93 20.54
C THR A 18 26.35 -11.07 20.42
N ALA A 19 26.87 -11.33 19.21
CA ALA A 19 28.31 -11.40 18.97
C ALA A 19 29.01 -10.04 19.19
N LEU A 20 28.35 -8.93 18.84
CA LEU A 20 28.86 -7.58 19.09
C LEU A 20 28.85 -7.23 20.58
N GLU A 21 27.81 -7.62 21.31
CA GLU A 21 27.73 -7.45 22.78
C GLU A 21 28.88 -8.18 23.49
N GLU A 22 29.12 -9.45 23.14
CA GLU A 22 30.25 -10.22 23.69
C GLU A 22 31.62 -9.58 23.39
N ARG A 23 31.76 -8.99 22.19
CA ARG A 23 33.00 -8.32 21.79
C ARG A 23 33.20 -7.01 22.56
N LEU A 24 32.13 -6.27 22.84
CA LEU A 24 32.15 -5.07 23.68
C LEU A 24 32.48 -5.40 25.14
N ASP A 25 31.92 -6.48 25.69
CA ASP A 25 32.27 -6.93 27.04
C ASP A 25 33.74 -7.34 27.14
N LYS A 26 34.25 -8.02 26.11
CA LYS A 26 35.67 -8.36 26.02
C LYS A 26 36.57 -7.12 25.99
N ILE A 27 36.22 -6.12 25.18
CA ILE A 27 36.95 -4.84 25.13
C ILE A 27 36.88 -4.11 26.47
N THR A 28 35.70 -4.06 27.10
CA THR A 28 35.51 -3.39 28.40
C THR A 28 36.36 -4.04 29.49
N ASN A 29 36.40 -5.37 29.52
CA ASN A 29 37.25 -6.13 30.43
C ASN A 29 38.75 -5.93 30.15
N GLU A 30 39.17 -5.87 28.88
CA GLU A 30 40.56 -5.57 28.52
C GLU A 30 40.96 -4.14 28.90
N VAL A 31 40.07 -3.16 28.73
CA VAL A 31 40.28 -1.77 29.15
C VAL A 31 40.36 -1.67 30.68
N SER A 32 39.51 -2.38 31.42
CA SER A 32 39.59 -2.43 32.89
C SER A 32 40.90 -3.05 33.36
N LYS A 33 41.30 -4.20 32.80
CA LYS A 33 42.59 -4.83 33.12
C LYS A 33 43.78 -3.93 32.80
N LYS A 34 43.75 -3.22 31.67
CA LYS A 34 44.81 -2.27 31.32
C LYS A 34 44.83 -1.07 32.27
N LYS A 35 43.66 -0.56 32.68
CA LYS A 35 43.52 0.52 33.67
C LYS A 35 44.12 0.11 35.01
N ASP A 36 43.86 -1.11 35.46
CA ASP A 36 44.39 -1.64 36.72
C ASP A 36 45.92 -1.86 36.63
N SER A 37 46.42 -2.41 35.51
CA SER A 37 47.87 -2.55 35.28
C SER A 37 48.61 -1.20 35.15
N MET A 38 47.91 -0.15 34.70
CA MET A 38 48.45 1.20 34.59
C MET A 38 48.46 1.91 35.94
N ALA A 39 47.48 1.62 36.81
CA ALA A 39 47.46 2.08 38.20
C ALA A 39 48.58 1.43 39.04
N ASP A 40 48.85 0.13 38.86
CA ASP A 40 49.97 -0.56 39.52
C ASP A 40 51.36 -0.10 39.01
N SER A 41 51.45 0.31 37.74
CA SER A 41 52.69 0.87 37.19
C SER A 41 53.00 2.29 37.69
N LEU A 42 52.01 3.02 38.24
CA LEU A 42 52.16 4.37 38.78
C LEU A 42 52.54 4.37 40.28
N THR A 43 52.33 3.28 41.01
CA THR A 43 52.63 3.15 42.44
C THR A 43 53.96 2.47 42.74
N GLY A 44 54.67 1.92 41.74
CA GLY A 44 55.89 1.14 41.94
C GLY A 44 57.04 1.47 40.98
N GLN A 45 57.51 2.71 40.91
CA GLN A 45 58.77 3.03 40.21
C GLN A 45 59.69 3.96 41.02
N GLU A 46 60.49 3.35 41.89
CA GLU A 46 61.87 3.78 42.09
C GLU A 46 62.80 2.83 41.29
N VAL A 47 63.74 3.42 40.55
CA VAL A 47 64.97 2.83 39.95
C VAL A 47 64.87 2.11 38.58
N ASN A 48 65.14 2.84 37.48
CA ASN A 48 66.12 2.53 36.39
C ASN A 48 65.84 3.36 35.11
N HIS A 49 66.81 4.19 34.68
CA HIS A 49 66.52 5.39 33.87
C HIS A 49 66.97 5.39 32.38
N ALA A 50 67.58 4.32 31.84
CA ALA A 50 68.12 4.33 30.47
C ALA A 50 67.28 3.55 29.43
N THR A 51 66.73 2.39 29.79
CA THR A 51 65.98 1.51 28.87
C THR A 51 64.50 1.93 28.70
N ASN A 52 63.93 2.61 29.70
CA ASN A 52 62.51 3.03 29.74
C ASN A 52 62.17 4.20 28.79
N ARG A 53 63.17 4.96 28.32
CA ARG A 53 62.91 6.16 27.50
C ARG A 53 62.46 5.81 26.07
N SER A 54 62.94 4.68 25.53
CA SER A 54 62.53 4.15 24.21
C SER A 54 61.12 3.58 24.25
N GLU A 55 60.81 2.74 25.24
CA GLU A 55 59.48 2.13 25.37
C GLU A 55 58.40 3.15 25.74
N ALA A 56 58.74 4.17 26.55
CA ALA A 56 57.85 5.29 26.82
C ALA A 56 57.57 6.07 25.52
N ALA A 57 58.59 6.36 24.71
CA ALA A 57 58.42 7.06 23.43
C ALA A 57 57.56 6.29 22.43
N ASP A 58 57.72 4.96 22.33
CA ASP A 58 56.92 4.14 21.42
C ASP A 58 55.46 3.96 21.89
N LYS A 59 55.23 3.93 23.21
CA LYS A 59 53.88 4.00 23.78
C LYS A 59 53.22 5.37 23.50
N THR A 60 53.95 6.48 23.64
CA THR A 60 53.44 7.82 23.33
C THR A 60 53.02 7.94 21.87
N LYS A 61 53.85 7.48 20.93
CA LYS A 61 53.50 7.44 19.50
C LYS A 61 52.25 6.60 19.21
N SER A 62 52.11 5.46 19.90
CA SER A 62 50.93 4.60 19.75
C SER A 62 49.65 5.26 20.28
N ILE A 63 49.75 6.01 21.38
CA ILE A 63 48.64 6.80 21.94
C ILE A 63 48.28 7.95 21.01
N GLU A 64 49.26 8.68 20.48
CA GLU A 64 49.05 9.76 19.50
C GLU A 64 48.36 9.23 18.24
N PHE A 65 48.77 8.07 17.73
CA PHE A 65 48.14 7.41 16.58
C PHE A 65 46.67 7.03 16.86
N ILE A 66 46.38 6.44 18.02
CA ILE A 66 45.01 6.08 18.41
C ILE A 66 44.16 7.34 18.62
N SER A 67 44.73 8.41 19.20
CA SER A 67 44.04 9.69 19.36
C SER A 67 43.65 10.29 18.02
N ALA A 68 44.55 10.31 17.05
CA ALA A 68 44.26 10.81 15.70
C ALA A 68 43.12 10.01 15.02
N GLN A 69 43.16 8.68 15.11
CA GLN A 69 42.09 7.81 14.58
C GLN A 69 40.75 8.05 15.31
N TYR A 70 40.79 8.36 16.61
CA TYR A 70 39.60 8.69 17.39
C TYR A 70 38.99 10.02 16.95
N ASP A 71 39.82 11.03 16.69
CA ASP A 71 39.38 12.33 16.16
C ASP A 71 38.73 12.18 14.77
N ASP A 72 39.33 11.37 13.88
CA ASP A 72 38.75 11.05 12.57
C ASP A 72 37.38 10.36 12.69
N ILE A 73 37.24 9.43 13.63
CA ILE A 73 35.95 8.77 13.92
C ILE A 73 34.92 9.77 14.46
N ILE A 74 35.32 10.73 15.29
CA ILE A 74 34.42 11.78 15.79
C ILE A 74 33.93 12.66 14.62
N VAL A 75 34.83 13.08 13.74
CA VAL A 75 34.48 13.86 12.55
C VAL A 75 33.51 13.06 11.67
N PHE A 76 33.81 11.80 11.39
CA PHE A 76 32.94 10.91 10.62
C PHE A 76 31.56 10.75 11.27
N LYS A 77 31.51 10.48 12.58
CA LYS A 77 30.26 10.36 13.35
C LYS A 77 29.41 11.63 13.23
N ASN A 78 30.03 12.79 13.36
CA ASN A 78 29.33 14.07 13.26
C ASN A 78 28.76 14.29 11.85
N ASN A 79 29.52 13.94 10.81
CA ASN A 79 29.05 14.01 9.43
C ASN A 79 27.86 13.06 9.19
N VAL A 80 27.95 11.81 9.62
CA VAL A 80 26.84 10.84 9.50
C VAL A 80 25.60 11.30 10.27
N ILE A 81 25.77 11.85 11.47
CA ILE A 81 24.64 12.41 12.24
C ILE A 81 23.99 13.57 11.48
N GLN A 82 24.79 14.41 10.83
CA GLN A 82 24.29 15.53 10.04
C GLN A 82 23.53 15.03 8.79
N ASP A 83 24.09 14.08 8.06
CA ASP A 83 23.45 13.47 6.89
C ASP A 83 22.12 12.79 7.27
N LEU A 84 22.09 12.06 8.39
CA LEU A 84 20.85 11.45 8.90
C LEU A 84 19.78 12.49 9.25
N LYS A 85 20.17 13.62 9.83
CA LYS A 85 19.24 14.72 10.11
C LYS A 85 18.67 15.30 8.82
N ASP A 86 19.51 15.52 7.81
CA ASP A 86 19.09 16.13 6.57
C ASP A 86 18.25 15.17 5.72
N MET A 87 18.59 13.88 5.68
CA MET A 87 17.73 12.84 5.11
C MET A 87 16.37 12.78 5.82
N LYS A 88 16.33 12.84 7.16
CA LYS A 88 15.06 12.84 7.92
C LYS A 88 14.19 14.05 7.56
N LYS A 89 14.79 15.23 7.41
CA LYS A 89 14.08 16.44 6.95
C LYS A 89 13.53 16.25 5.53
N GLN A 90 14.33 15.72 4.61
CA GLN A 90 13.91 15.47 3.24
C GLN A 90 12.75 14.48 3.16
N VAL A 91 12.81 13.36 3.89
CA VAL A 91 11.73 12.38 3.97
C VAL A 91 10.45 13.02 4.51
N SER A 92 10.53 13.83 5.58
CA SER A 92 9.38 14.55 6.12
C SER A 92 8.79 15.54 5.10
N MET A 93 9.64 16.27 4.37
CA MET A 93 9.20 17.21 3.33
C MET A 93 8.51 16.48 2.17
N ILE A 94 9.08 15.37 1.71
CA ILE A 94 8.50 14.54 0.64
C ILE A 94 7.15 13.98 1.09
N SER A 95 7.04 13.44 2.31
CA SER A 95 5.76 12.95 2.85
C SER A 95 4.68 14.03 2.81
N LYS A 96 4.98 15.24 3.30
CA LYS A 96 4.06 16.37 3.29
C LYS A 96 3.63 16.77 1.87
N LYS A 97 4.57 16.75 0.90
CA LYS A 97 4.24 17.02 -0.50
C LYS A 97 3.34 15.95 -1.10
N CYS A 98 3.61 14.67 -0.81
CA CYS A 98 2.77 13.56 -1.25
C CYS A 98 1.36 13.67 -0.66
N GLU A 99 1.22 13.97 0.63
CA GLU A 99 -0.08 14.19 1.28
C GLU A 99 -0.84 15.36 0.64
N ALA A 100 -0.16 16.47 0.34
CA ALA A 100 -0.76 17.61 -0.35
C ALA A 100 -1.25 17.25 -1.76
N ILE A 101 -0.44 16.51 -2.53
CA ILE A 101 -0.80 16.03 -3.88
C ILE A 101 -2.02 15.11 -3.79
N THR A 102 -2.00 14.12 -2.89
CA THR A 102 -3.12 13.20 -2.68
C THR A 102 -4.39 13.95 -2.34
N THR A 103 -4.33 14.90 -1.41
CA THR A 103 -5.47 15.74 -1.01
C THR A 103 -6.02 16.57 -2.18
N SER A 104 -5.17 16.98 -3.12
CA SER A 104 -5.59 17.70 -4.32
C SER A 104 -6.16 16.78 -5.41
N VAL A 105 -5.62 15.57 -5.57
CA VAL A 105 -5.97 14.63 -6.65
C VAL A 105 -7.25 13.86 -6.32
N GLU A 106 -7.44 13.43 -5.07
CA GLU A 106 -8.59 12.61 -4.69
C GLU A 106 -9.94 13.24 -5.06
N PRO A 107 -10.22 14.54 -4.77
CA PRO A 107 -11.48 15.17 -5.17
C PRO A 107 -11.65 15.24 -6.69
N MET A 108 -10.55 15.40 -7.45
CA MET A 108 -10.57 15.45 -8.92
C MET A 108 -10.92 14.08 -9.51
N GLU A 109 -10.28 13.02 -9.01
CA GLU A 109 -10.62 11.64 -9.39
C GLU A 109 -12.08 11.35 -9.03
N ASP A 110 -12.49 11.71 -7.81
CA ASP A 110 -13.86 11.54 -7.38
C ASP A 110 -14.84 12.22 -8.31
N TYR A 111 -14.61 13.48 -8.67
CA TYR A 111 -15.46 14.22 -9.58
C TYR A 111 -15.51 13.56 -10.97
N SER A 112 -14.37 13.11 -11.49
CA SER A 112 -14.27 12.47 -12.80
C SER A 112 -15.02 11.13 -12.85
N TYR A 113 -14.85 10.28 -11.84
CA TYR A 113 -15.46 8.95 -11.78
C TYR A 113 -16.98 8.98 -11.50
N GLN A 114 -17.55 10.12 -11.05
CA GLN A 114 -19.00 10.25 -10.81
C GLN A 114 -19.85 10.00 -12.04
N TYR A 115 -19.28 10.12 -13.23
CA TYR A 115 -19.95 9.92 -14.52
C TYR A 115 -19.77 8.52 -15.07
N ASN A 116 -18.97 7.66 -14.43
CA ASN A 116 -18.56 6.40 -15.00
C ASN A 116 -19.35 5.22 -14.39
N LEU A 117 -19.81 4.31 -15.24
CA LEU A 117 -20.28 2.98 -14.87
C LEU A 117 -19.31 1.92 -15.36
N LYS A 118 -19.22 0.83 -14.61
CA LYS A 118 -18.47 -0.36 -14.97
C LYS A 118 -19.43 -1.52 -15.19
N ILE A 119 -19.46 -2.02 -16.42
CA ILE A 119 -20.27 -3.17 -16.82
C ILE A 119 -19.33 -4.37 -16.94
N VAL A 120 -19.59 -5.40 -16.15
CA VAL A 120 -18.80 -6.63 -16.10
C VAL A 120 -19.60 -7.76 -16.71
N GLY A 121 -18.95 -8.69 -17.39
CA GLY A 121 -19.59 -9.91 -17.91
C GLY A 121 -20.40 -9.73 -19.19
N MET A 122 -20.31 -8.56 -19.84
CA MET A 122 -20.91 -8.33 -21.15
C MET A 122 -20.15 -9.14 -22.22
N PRO A 123 -20.80 -10.03 -23.00
CA PRO A 123 -20.17 -10.75 -24.08
C PRO A 123 -19.61 -9.80 -25.14
N GLN A 124 -18.62 -10.27 -25.89
CA GLN A 124 -17.99 -9.51 -26.98
C GLN A 124 -18.67 -9.87 -28.30
N GLN A 125 -19.01 -8.86 -29.10
CA GLN A 125 -19.70 -9.04 -30.38
C GLN A 125 -18.70 -9.34 -31.53
N CYS A 126 -17.50 -8.78 -31.48
CA CYS A 126 -16.43 -8.98 -32.46
C CYS A 126 -15.05 -8.80 -31.82
N GLU A 127 -13.98 -9.34 -32.39
CA GLU A 127 -12.62 -9.24 -31.82
C GLU A 127 -12.16 -7.79 -31.57
N ASN A 128 -12.53 -6.87 -32.46
CA ASN A 128 -12.21 -5.45 -32.36
C ASN A 128 -13.48 -4.61 -32.25
N GLU A 129 -14.01 -4.47 -31.03
CA GLU A 129 -15.17 -3.62 -30.76
C GLU A 129 -14.78 -2.13 -30.79
N SER A 130 -15.43 -1.36 -31.67
CA SER A 130 -15.33 0.10 -31.67
C SER A 130 -16.10 0.72 -30.49
N ALA A 131 -15.87 2.01 -30.25
CA ALA A 131 -16.66 2.78 -29.28
C ALA A 131 -18.16 2.74 -29.60
N GLU A 132 -18.54 2.80 -30.89
CA GLU A 132 -19.94 2.68 -31.33
C GLU A 132 -20.55 1.32 -30.97
N ASN A 133 -19.81 0.22 -31.17
CA ASN A 133 -20.29 -1.13 -30.85
C ASN A 133 -20.57 -1.26 -29.35
N THR A 134 -19.63 -0.82 -28.51
CA THR A 134 -19.82 -0.88 -27.05
C THR A 134 -20.92 0.08 -26.57
N THR A 135 -21.10 1.22 -27.23
CA THR A 135 -22.18 2.17 -26.94
C THR A 135 -23.54 1.55 -27.25
N LYS A 136 -23.70 0.89 -28.40
CA LYS A 136 -24.92 0.14 -28.76
C LYS A 136 -25.23 -0.96 -27.75
N LEU A 137 -24.22 -1.73 -27.33
CA LEU A 137 -24.40 -2.74 -26.28
C LEU A 137 -24.88 -2.12 -24.94
N CYS A 138 -24.31 -0.98 -24.54
CA CYS A 138 -24.74 -0.27 -23.34
C CYS A 138 -26.19 0.22 -23.47
N LEU A 139 -26.57 0.83 -24.59
CA LEU A 139 -27.93 1.30 -24.84
C LEU A 139 -28.95 0.15 -24.82
N ASN A 140 -28.64 -0.96 -25.49
CA ASN A 140 -29.48 -2.15 -25.47
C ASN A 140 -29.67 -2.69 -24.04
N LEU A 141 -28.59 -2.73 -23.25
CA LEU A 141 -28.66 -3.13 -21.85
C LEU A 141 -29.52 -2.18 -21.02
N PHE A 142 -29.34 -0.88 -21.19
CA PHE A 142 -30.10 0.13 -20.44
C PHE A 142 -31.58 0.08 -20.80
N ALA A 143 -31.92 -0.06 -22.08
CA ALA A 143 -33.29 -0.28 -22.54
C ALA A 143 -33.88 -1.58 -21.95
N ALA A 144 -33.13 -2.68 -21.95
CA ALA A 144 -33.60 -3.96 -21.42
C ALA A 144 -33.90 -3.94 -19.91
N ILE A 145 -33.17 -3.14 -19.12
CA ILE A 145 -33.47 -2.93 -17.69
C ILE A 145 -34.54 -1.84 -17.44
N GLY A 146 -35.02 -1.17 -18.49
CA GLY A 146 -36.02 -0.11 -18.44
C GLY A 146 -35.46 1.26 -18.01
N ALA A 147 -34.17 1.51 -18.21
CA ALA A 147 -33.55 2.81 -17.99
C ALA A 147 -33.58 3.64 -19.28
N GLU A 148 -34.21 4.80 -19.25
CA GLU A 148 -34.24 5.74 -20.37
C GLU A 148 -32.89 6.48 -20.49
N VAL A 149 -32.09 6.05 -21.45
CA VAL A 149 -30.78 6.62 -21.80
C VAL A 149 -30.69 6.68 -23.32
N THR A 150 -30.31 7.84 -23.86
CA THR A 150 -30.06 8.00 -25.30
C THR A 150 -28.57 8.02 -25.60
N GLU A 151 -28.19 7.96 -26.88
CA GLU A 151 -26.79 8.06 -27.27
C GLU A 151 -26.14 9.37 -26.81
N GLN A 152 -26.90 10.48 -26.77
CA GLN A 152 -26.45 11.79 -26.29
C GLN A 152 -26.14 11.83 -24.78
N ASP A 153 -26.63 10.84 -24.02
CA ASP A 153 -26.30 10.69 -22.60
C ASP A 153 -24.93 10.06 -22.37
N ILE A 154 -24.36 9.43 -23.40
CA ILE A 154 -23.08 8.71 -23.34
C ILE A 154 -22.01 9.58 -24.00
N ASP A 155 -20.95 9.88 -23.24
CA ASP A 155 -19.77 10.57 -23.74
C ASP A 155 -18.86 9.59 -24.48
N ILE A 156 -18.50 8.48 -23.81
CA ILE A 156 -17.70 7.42 -24.40
C ILE A 156 -17.98 6.08 -23.72
N SER A 157 -17.95 5.01 -24.51
CA SER A 157 -17.93 3.63 -24.02
C SER A 157 -16.77 2.89 -24.63
N HIS A 158 -16.05 2.10 -23.83
CA HIS A 158 -14.95 1.27 -24.31
C HIS A 158 -14.67 0.09 -23.37
N ARG A 159 -14.07 -0.97 -23.91
CA ARG A 159 -13.54 -2.10 -23.12
C ARG A 159 -12.26 -1.68 -22.40
N VAL A 160 -12.13 -2.07 -21.15
CA VAL A 160 -10.89 -1.94 -20.37
C VAL A 160 -10.26 -3.31 -20.22
N LEU A 161 -9.03 -3.43 -20.72
CA LEU A 161 -8.25 -4.65 -20.63
C LEU A 161 -8.05 -5.07 -19.18
N ALA A 162 -8.30 -6.35 -18.91
CA ALA A 162 -8.00 -6.91 -17.61
C ALA A 162 -6.48 -6.97 -17.41
N ARG A 163 -6.00 -6.60 -16.20
CA ARG A 163 -4.59 -6.72 -15.81
C ARG A 163 -4.05 -8.17 -15.86
N ARG A 164 -4.94 -9.15 -15.84
CA ARG A 164 -4.62 -10.58 -16.00
C ARG A 164 -5.50 -11.15 -17.09
N GLN A 165 -4.91 -11.94 -17.98
CA GLN A 165 -5.68 -12.72 -18.93
C GLN A 165 -6.64 -13.63 -18.17
N SER A 166 -7.90 -13.58 -18.54
CA SER A 166 -8.97 -14.36 -17.96
C SER A 166 -9.88 -14.78 -19.10
N ASN A 167 -10.52 -15.95 -18.96
CA ASN A 167 -11.56 -16.39 -19.88
C ASN A 167 -12.85 -15.55 -19.78
N ARG A 168 -12.83 -14.48 -18.97
CA ARG A 168 -13.95 -13.54 -18.82
C ARG A 168 -13.79 -12.36 -19.78
N PRO A 169 -14.89 -11.91 -20.42
CA PRO A 169 -14.86 -10.71 -21.24
C PRO A 169 -14.34 -9.50 -20.46
N SER A 170 -13.56 -8.66 -21.15
CA SER A 170 -13.10 -7.38 -20.61
C SER A 170 -14.29 -6.51 -20.23
N ALA A 171 -14.20 -5.81 -19.10
CA ALA A 171 -15.28 -4.95 -18.63
C ALA A 171 -15.44 -3.74 -19.55
N ILE A 172 -16.66 -3.23 -19.71
CA ILE A 172 -16.93 -1.98 -20.40
C ILE A 172 -16.98 -0.86 -19.37
N ILE A 173 -16.26 0.24 -19.61
CA ILE A 173 -16.46 1.50 -18.91
C ILE A 173 -17.32 2.39 -19.81
N CYS A 174 -18.46 2.80 -19.28
CA CYS A 174 -19.39 3.72 -19.94
C CYS A 174 -19.39 5.04 -19.16
N LYS A 175 -18.94 6.11 -19.80
CA LYS A 175 -18.93 7.47 -19.25
C LYS A 175 -20.14 8.24 -19.77
N PHE A 176 -20.86 8.85 -18.86
CA PHE A 176 -22.05 9.64 -19.15
C PHE A 176 -21.73 11.13 -19.25
N VAL A 177 -22.49 11.86 -20.05
CA VAL A 177 -22.50 13.32 -20.04
C VAL A 177 -23.24 13.84 -18.80
N ARG A 178 -24.36 13.20 -18.45
CA ARG A 178 -25.26 13.62 -17.36
C ARG A 178 -25.26 12.61 -16.22
N ARG A 179 -24.98 13.06 -15.00
CA ARG A 179 -25.03 12.21 -13.79
C ARG A 179 -26.43 11.62 -13.56
N LEU A 180 -27.48 12.37 -13.86
CA LEU A 180 -28.86 11.92 -13.70
C LEU A 180 -29.16 10.67 -14.54
N ALA A 181 -28.67 10.60 -15.79
CA ALA A 181 -28.83 9.41 -16.63
C ALA A 181 -28.12 8.19 -16.03
N LYS A 182 -26.88 8.38 -15.57
CA LYS A 182 -26.11 7.35 -14.86
C LYS A 182 -26.83 6.83 -13.61
N GLU A 183 -27.38 7.73 -12.79
CA GLU A 183 -28.11 7.36 -11.57
C GLU A 183 -29.39 6.57 -11.86
N ARG A 184 -30.12 6.88 -12.94
CA ARG A 184 -31.29 6.08 -13.37
C ARG A 184 -30.90 4.64 -13.68
N VAL A 185 -29.82 4.44 -14.44
CA VAL A 185 -29.27 3.10 -14.74
C VAL A 185 -28.88 2.39 -13.44
N LEU A 186 -28.18 3.08 -12.54
CA LEU A 186 -27.72 2.49 -11.29
C LEU A 186 -28.87 2.07 -10.37
N ALA A 187 -29.96 2.84 -10.32
CA ALA A 187 -31.17 2.50 -9.56
C ALA A 187 -31.83 1.21 -10.04
N LEU A 188 -31.78 0.96 -11.36
CA LEU A 188 -32.40 -0.21 -11.99
C LEU A 188 -31.44 -1.39 -12.18
N ARG A 189 -30.17 -1.26 -11.77
CA ARG A 189 -29.11 -2.27 -12.00
C ARG A 189 -29.44 -3.68 -11.55
N LYS A 190 -30.29 -3.86 -10.53
CA LYS A 190 -30.69 -5.20 -10.06
C LYS A 190 -31.49 -5.98 -11.11
N LYS A 191 -32.17 -5.29 -12.03
CA LYS A 191 -32.93 -5.93 -13.13
C LYS A 191 -32.02 -6.54 -14.20
N THR A 192 -30.71 -6.29 -14.15
CA THR A 192 -29.71 -6.87 -15.07
C THR A 192 -29.75 -8.40 -15.09
N SER A 193 -30.10 -9.04 -13.97
CA SER A 193 -30.23 -10.51 -13.89
C SER A 193 -31.34 -11.09 -14.78
N ASN A 194 -32.29 -10.26 -15.22
CA ASN A 194 -33.46 -10.69 -15.99
C ASN A 194 -33.28 -10.46 -17.49
N VAL A 195 -32.18 -9.82 -17.90
CA VAL A 195 -31.89 -9.47 -19.29
C VAL A 195 -31.57 -10.73 -20.08
N GLN A 196 -32.22 -10.86 -21.24
CA GLN A 196 -32.03 -11.97 -22.15
C GLN A 196 -30.99 -11.65 -23.24
N PRO A 197 -30.22 -12.63 -23.73
CA PRO A 197 -29.18 -12.42 -24.75
C PRO A 197 -29.68 -11.72 -26.01
N GLN A 198 -30.89 -12.04 -26.46
CA GLN A 198 -31.48 -11.51 -27.69
C GLN A 198 -31.77 -10.01 -27.58
N GLN A 199 -32.08 -9.51 -26.38
CA GLN A 199 -32.29 -8.07 -26.14
C GLN A 199 -30.99 -7.27 -26.32
N LEU A 200 -29.84 -7.94 -26.21
CA LEU A 200 -28.52 -7.34 -26.41
C LEU A 200 -27.97 -7.59 -27.82
N GLY A 201 -28.70 -8.31 -28.68
CA GLY A 201 -28.26 -8.69 -30.03
C GLY A 201 -27.40 -9.95 -30.09
N PHE A 202 -27.42 -10.80 -29.06
CA PHE A 202 -26.72 -12.09 -29.03
C PHE A 202 -27.68 -13.27 -29.30
N SER A 203 -27.10 -14.41 -29.71
CA SER A 203 -27.83 -15.68 -29.79
C SER A 203 -28.31 -16.15 -28.40
N SER A 204 -29.43 -16.87 -28.35
CA SER A 204 -30.02 -17.47 -27.14
C SER A 204 -29.05 -18.35 -26.35
N GLU A 205 -28.02 -18.89 -27.01
CA GLU A 205 -27.02 -19.79 -26.43
C GLU A 205 -25.99 -19.06 -25.55
N VAL A 206 -25.86 -17.74 -25.71
CA VAL A 206 -24.88 -16.93 -24.98
C VAL A 206 -25.32 -16.76 -23.53
N GLN A 207 -24.44 -17.12 -22.59
CA GLN A 207 -24.74 -17.00 -21.16
C GLN A 207 -24.44 -15.59 -20.62
N LEU A 208 -25.38 -15.00 -19.90
CA LEU A 208 -25.25 -13.68 -19.26
C LEU A 208 -25.11 -13.76 -17.72
N ASN A 209 -24.79 -14.93 -17.16
CA ASN A 209 -24.80 -15.17 -15.70
C ASN A 209 -23.88 -14.24 -14.89
N TYR A 210 -22.88 -13.64 -15.54
CA TYR A 210 -21.92 -12.74 -14.91
C TYR A 210 -22.17 -11.26 -15.24
N LEU A 211 -23.23 -10.95 -16.00
CA LEU A 211 -23.54 -9.60 -16.40
C LEU A 211 -23.98 -8.79 -15.18
N SER A 212 -23.26 -7.72 -14.89
CA SER A 212 -23.54 -6.87 -13.73
C SER A 212 -23.04 -5.45 -13.95
N ILE A 213 -23.81 -4.50 -13.45
CA ILE A 213 -23.50 -3.06 -13.52
C ILE A 213 -23.04 -2.59 -12.13
N TYR A 214 -21.89 -1.94 -12.09
CA TYR A 214 -21.29 -1.37 -10.89
C TYR A 214 -20.99 0.12 -11.07
N GLU A 215 -20.93 0.85 -9.97
CA GLU A 215 -20.27 2.15 -9.95
C GLU A 215 -18.79 1.96 -10.30
N HIS A 216 -18.25 2.80 -11.18
CA HIS A 216 -16.82 2.81 -11.41
C HIS A 216 -16.13 3.59 -10.28
N LEU A 217 -15.35 2.88 -9.47
CA LEU A 217 -14.65 3.48 -8.33
C LEU A 217 -13.27 4.02 -8.72
N PRO A 218 -12.82 5.14 -8.14
CA PRO A 218 -11.43 5.57 -8.19
C PRO A 218 -10.48 4.48 -7.67
N PRO A 219 -9.20 4.46 -8.12
CA PRO A 219 -8.23 3.44 -7.72
C PRO A 219 -8.12 3.24 -6.21
N ARG A 220 -8.09 4.34 -5.44
CA ARG A 220 -8.04 4.32 -3.97
C ARG A 220 -9.19 3.53 -3.35
N LEU A 221 -10.42 3.73 -3.86
CA LEU A 221 -11.60 3.03 -3.37
C LEU A 221 -11.66 1.58 -3.90
N GLN A 222 -11.09 1.29 -5.07
CA GLN A 222 -10.96 -0.10 -5.53
C GLN A 222 -10.03 -0.90 -4.61
N GLU A 223 -8.91 -0.30 -4.19
CA GLU A 223 -7.97 -0.90 -3.23
C GLU A 223 -8.63 -1.07 -1.85
N LEU A 224 -9.30 -0.05 -1.35
CA LEU A 224 -10.04 -0.14 -0.08
C LEU A 224 -11.13 -1.22 -0.15
N LEU A 225 -11.82 -1.38 -1.29
CA LEU A 225 -12.83 -2.43 -1.47
C LEU A 225 -12.18 -3.81 -1.47
N PHE A 226 -11.00 -3.96 -2.07
CA PHE A 226 -10.24 -5.21 -2.04
C PHE A 226 -9.84 -5.58 -0.61
N GLU A 227 -9.30 -4.63 0.15
CA GLU A 227 -8.92 -4.81 1.55
C GLU A 227 -10.14 -5.09 2.44
N ALA A 228 -11.24 -4.35 2.26
CA ALA A 228 -12.48 -4.58 2.98
C ALA A 228 -13.08 -5.97 2.68
N ASN A 229 -12.98 -6.47 1.44
CA ASN A 229 -13.39 -7.85 1.13
C ASN A 229 -12.46 -8.91 1.72
N LYS A 230 -11.17 -8.59 1.89
CA LYS A 230 -10.25 -9.45 2.64
C LYS A 230 -10.65 -9.49 4.12
N TYR A 231 -10.81 -8.32 4.75
CA TYR A 231 -11.27 -8.18 6.13
C TYR A 231 -12.61 -8.88 6.37
N LYS A 232 -13.55 -8.74 5.43
CA LYS A 232 -14.85 -9.43 5.46
C LYS A 232 -14.70 -10.93 5.66
N ARG A 233 -13.80 -11.57 4.89
CA ARG A 233 -13.56 -13.02 4.92
C ARG A 233 -12.85 -13.45 6.20
N GLU A 234 -11.91 -12.64 6.68
CA GLU A 234 -11.13 -12.93 7.89
C GLU A 234 -11.97 -12.79 9.16
N ASN A 235 -12.92 -11.84 9.19
CA ASN A 235 -13.70 -11.50 10.39
C ASN A 235 -15.19 -11.87 10.29
N ASN A 236 -15.54 -12.79 9.38
CA ASN A 236 -16.88 -13.37 9.23
C ASN A 236 -18.01 -12.34 9.01
N PHE A 237 -17.74 -11.25 8.29
CA PHE A 237 -18.79 -10.33 7.86
C PHE A 237 -19.59 -10.95 6.70
N LYS A 238 -20.93 -10.91 6.77
CA LYS A 238 -21.77 -11.45 5.69
C LYS A 238 -21.80 -10.55 4.46
N PHE A 239 -21.71 -9.22 4.65
CA PHE A 239 -21.95 -8.27 3.57
C PHE A 239 -20.82 -7.25 3.41
N CYS A 240 -20.41 -7.01 2.15
CA CYS A 240 -19.54 -5.93 1.74
C CYS A 240 -20.06 -5.39 0.40
N TRP A 241 -20.37 -4.11 0.32
CA TRP A 241 -20.88 -3.49 -0.91
C TRP A 241 -20.51 -2.02 -1.00
N VAL A 242 -20.72 -1.45 -2.17
CA VAL A 242 -20.43 -0.04 -2.45
C VAL A 242 -21.74 0.73 -2.52
N ARG A 243 -21.80 1.89 -1.87
CA ARG A 243 -22.92 2.83 -1.97
C ARG A 243 -22.41 4.26 -1.78
N ASN A 244 -22.75 5.15 -2.72
CA ASN A 244 -22.39 6.57 -2.65
C ASN A 244 -20.89 6.78 -2.38
N LYS A 245 -20.03 6.01 -3.08
CA LYS A 245 -18.56 6.02 -2.92
C LYS A 245 -18.03 5.65 -1.52
N ALA A 246 -18.87 5.08 -0.67
CA ALA A 246 -18.42 4.46 0.57
C ALA A 246 -18.51 2.93 0.44
N ILE A 247 -17.53 2.25 1.01
CA ILE A 247 -17.55 0.79 1.15
C ILE A 247 -18.26 0.47 2.46
N CYS A 248 -19.36 -0.25 2.36
CA CYS A 248 -20.20 -0.61 3.48
C CYS A 248 -19.91 -2.06 3.89
N LEU A 249 -19.62 -2.27 5.17
CA LEU A 249 -19.48 -3.58 5.79
C LEU A 249 -20.65 -3.81 6.77
N ARG A 250 -21.13 -5.05 6.83
CA ARG A 250 -22.15 -5.45 7.81
C ARG A 250 -21.96 -6.91 8.21
N LYS A 251 -21.95 -7.18 9.52
CA LYS A 251 -21.63 -8.49 10.08
C LYS A 251 -22.74 -9.50 9.85
N SER A 252 -23.96 -9.23 10.31
CA SER A 252 -25.16 -10.02 10.04
C SER A 252 -26.35 -9.18 9.58
N GLU A 253 -27.45 -9.84 9.22
CA GLU A 253 -28.69 -9.16 8.91
C GLU A 253 -29.25 -8.48 10.18
N GLY A 254 -29.57 -7.19 10.10
CA GLY A 254 -29.97 -6.37 11.25
C GLY A 254 -28.83 -5.59 11.93
N ASP A 255 -27.57 -5.96 11.73
CA ASP A 255 -26.45 -5.26 12.34
C ASP A 255 -26.19 -3.88 11.72
N VAL A 256 -25.54 -3.01 12.49
CA VAL A 256 -25.12 -1.67 12.07
C VAL A 256 -24.19 -1.75 10.86
N VAL A 257 -24.43 -0.88 9.89
CA VAL A 257 -23.59 -0.76 8.69
C VAL A 257 -22.39 0.13 9.00
N ILE A 258 -21.20 -0.45 8.88
CA ILE A 258 -19.94 0.27 9.02
C ILE A 258 -19.56 0.84 7.65
N LYS A 259 -19.30 2.15 7.58
CA LYS A 259 -18.91 2.84 6.35
C LYS A 259 -17.42 3.13 6.36
N LEU A 260 -16.74 2.72 5.29
CA LEU A 260 -15.33 2.96 5.03
C LEU A 260 -15.20 3.88 3.83
N THR A 261 -14.50 4.99 4.04
CA THR A 261 -14.23 6.02 3.03
C THR A 261 -12.75 6.20 2.78
N LYS A 262 -11.91 5.79 3.74
CA LYS A 262 -10.45 5.86 3.68
C LYS A 262 -9.80 4.65 4.36
N ARG A 263 -8.51 4.47 4.13
CA ARG A 263 -7.77 3.30 4.66
C ARG A 263 -7.69 3.30 6.17
N GLU A 264 -7.63 4.49 6.77
CA GLU A 264 -7.59 4.67 8.23
C GLU A 264 -8.85 4.11 8.90
N ASP A 265 -10.02 4.19 8.24
CA ASP A 265 -11.27 3.64 8.78
C ASP A 265 -11.16 2.12 8.95
N LEU A 266 -10.50 1.42 8.02
CA LEU A 266 -10.26 -0.02 8.10
C LEU A 266 -9.18 -0.36 9.13
N ALA A 267 -8.14 0.47 9.25
CA ALA A 267 -7.09 0.30 10.26
C ALA A 267 -7.64 0.44 11.70
N GLN A 268 -8.59 1.36 11.90
CA GLN A 268 -9.26 1.52 13.20
C GLN A 268 -10.04 0.26 13.59
N LEU A 269 -10.76 -0.36 12.65
CA LEU A 269 -11.46 -1.63 12.91
C LEU A 269 -10.50 -2.76 13.30
N LEU A 270 -9.37 -2.87 12.60
CA LEU A 270 -8.33 -3.85 12.92
C LEU A 270 -7.76 -3.64 14.32
N SER A 271 -7.58 -2.40 14.76
CA SER A 271 -7.07 -2.09 16.11
C SER A 271 -8.07 -2.38 17.23
N GLN A 272 -9.36 -2.18 16.98
CA GLN A 272 -10.42 -2.45 17.95
C GLN A 272 -10.58 -3.95 18.22
N GLU A 273 -10.42 -4.79 17.19
CA GLU A 273 -10.48 -6.26 17.34
C GLU A 273 -9.23 -6.86 17.99
N GLN A 274 -8.06 -6.22 17.90
CA GLN A 274 -6.87 -6.69 18.65
C GLN A 274 -6.92 -6.33 20.14
N SER A 275 -7.76 -5.38 20.51
CA SER A 275 -7.94 -4.93 21.90
C SER A 275 -9.11 -5.60 22.62
N SER A 276 -9.91 -6.39 21.91
CA SER A 276 -11.10 -7.10 22.40
C SER A 276 -10.85 -8.60 22.46
#